data_AF-A0A2J7W790-F1
#
_entry.id   AF-A0A2J7W790-F1
#
_cell.length_a   1.000
_cell.length_b   1.000
_cell.length_c   1.000
_cell.angle_alpha   90.00
_cell.angle_beta   90.00
_cell.angle_gamma   90.00
#
_symmetry.space_group_name_H-M   'P 1'
#
loop_
_entity.id
_entity.type
_entity.pdbx_description
1 polymer ?
#
loop_
_entity_poly.entity_id
_entity_poly.type
_entity_poly.pdbx_seq_one_letter_code
_entity_poly.pdbx_strand_id
1 'polypeptide(L)'
;MDPQHAGTKRHLPGHLNLRGNFIGDGTVAAMAFLLMSNRTLLSLSFEDAKSALDGAKHVINHGKLKMLTGALEHNTTLRHLRFEAAPGLDCRALLACLKRNREAFKASVLRAMLNSSGHRLSNDLFDHLVEKGARYLDEGDALRLSSVNKEALDASHRLPREDGASK
;
A
#
# COMPACT_ATOMS: atom_id res chain seq x y z
N MET A 1 -8.21 41.11 2.74
CA MET A 1 -7.80 40.21 3.84
C MET A 1 -8.11 38.81 3.39
N ASP A 2 -7.09 38.10 2.93
CA ASP A 2 -7.18 36.73 2.41
C ASP A 2 -7.40 35.72 3.54
N PRO A 3 -8.34 34.76 3.41
CA PRO A 3 -8.40 33.62 4.30
C PRO A 3 -7.34 32.60 3.87
N GLN A 4 -6.31 32.44 4.70
CA GLN A 4 -5.25 31.46 4.51
C GLN A 4 -5.80 30.04 4.57
N HIS A 5 -5.36 29.25 3.58
CA HIS A 5 -5.57 27.82 3.42
C HIS A 5 -5.02 27.03 4.62
N ALA A 6 -5.86 26.71 5.60
CA ALA A 6 -5.62 25.58 6.49
C ALA A 6 -5.98 24.28 5.74
N GLY A 7 -5.09 23.87 4.83
CA GLY A 7 -5.18 22.57 4.19
C GLY A 7 -5.07 21.48 5.24
N THR A 8 -6.22 20.93 5.65
CA THR A 8 -6.30 19.67 6.38
C THR A 8 -5.63 18.60 5.52
N LYS A 9 -4.35 18.32 5.80
CA LYS A 9 -3.67 17.13 5.32
C LYS A 9 -4.49 15.95 5.82
N ARG A 10 -5.40 15.46 4.99
CA ARG A 10 -6.07 14.18 5.21
C ARG A 10 -4.96 13.14 5.31
N HIS A 11 -4.57 12.80 6.53
CA HIS A 11 -3.73 11.64 6.79
C HIS A 11 -4.57 10.43 6.41
N LEU A 12 -4.42 9.98 5.16
CA LEU A 12 -4.96 8.71 4.72
C LEU A 12 -4.36 7.64 5.65
N PRO A 13 -5.17 6.82 6.33
CA PRO A 13 -4.66 5.75 7.18
C PRO A 13 -3.69 4.88 6.38
N GLY A 14 -2.51 4.62 6.94
CA GLY A 14 -1.46 3.85 6.26
C GLY A 14 -0.50 4.66 5.38
N HIS A 15 -0.52 5.99 5.43
CA HIS A 15 0.48 6.83 4.74
C HIS A 15 1.38 7.58 5.73
N LEU A 16 2.70 7.34 5.67
CA LEU A 16 3.70 8.04 6.46
C LEU A 16 4.58 8.90 5.55
N ASN A 17 4.62 10.21 5.82
CA ASN A 17 5.45 11.18 5.11
C ASN A 17 6.42 11.84 6.08
N LEU A 18 7.71 11.59 5.88
CA LEU A 18 8.83 12.10 6.65
C LEU A 18 9.72 13.05 5.83
N ARG A 19 9.24 13.54 4.68
CA ARG A 19 10.00 14.51 3.87
C ARG A 19 10.30 15.80 4.65
N GLY A 20 11.47 16.38 4.43
CA GLY A 20 11.91 17.60 5.11
C GLY A 20 12.28 17.40 6.58
N ASN A 21 12.41 16.15 7.04
CA ASN A 21 12.96 15.82 8.35
C ASN A 21 14.45 15.47 8.20
N PHE A 22 15.19 15.54 9.30
CA PHE A 22 16.56 15.03 9.32
C PHE A 22 16.54 13.49 9.30
N ILE A 23 17.00 12.90 8.19
CA ILE A 23 17.02 11.44 8.02
C ILE A 23 18.45 10.92 8.17
N GLY A 24 18.81 10.55 9.41
CA GLY A 24 20.07 9.88 9.71
C GLY A 24 20.01 8.36 9.62
N ASP A 25 21.15 7.71 9.85
CA ASP A 25 21.26 6.24 9.86
C ASP A 25 20.30 5.58 10.85
N GLY A 26 20.16 6.17 12.06
CA GLY A 26 19.21 5.71 13.06
C GLY A 26 17.75 5.78 12.60
N THR A 27 17.40 6.82 11.83
CA THR A 27 16.05 6.97 11.26
C THR A 27 15.76 5.87 10.25
N VAL A 28 16.73 5.54 9.39
CA VAL A 28 16.58 4.44 8.41
C VAL A 28 16.43 3.09 9.11
N ALA A 29 17.21 2.83 10.16
CA ALA A 29 17.07 1.61 10.97
C ALA A 29 15.68 1.52 11.63
N ALA A 30 15.18 2.62 12.19
CA ALA A 30 13.84 2.67 12.75
C ALA A 30 12.76 2.44 11.69
N MET A 31 12.92 3.00 10.49
CA MET A 31 12.02 2.72 9.36
C MET A 31 12.03 1.24 8.97
N ALA A 32 13.19 0.60 8.89
CA ALA A 32 13.29 -0.83 8.59
C ALA A 32 12.57 -1.67 9.66
N PHE A 33 12.78 -1.37 10.95
CA PHE A 33 12.07 -2.03 12.04
C PHE A 33 10.55 -1.83 11.96
N LEU A 34 10.12 -0.60 11.67
CA LEU A 34 8.71 -0.28 11.48
C LEU A 34 8.11 -1.05 10.31
N LEU A 35 8.80 -1.15 9.17
CA LEU A 35 8.34 -1.94 8.03
C LEU A 35 8.22 -3.43 8.38
N MET A 36 9.19 -3.96 9.13
CA MET A 36 9.20 -5.37 9.52
C MET A 36 8.04 -5.74 10.47
N SER A 37 7.62 -4.83 11.35
CA SER A 37 6.57 -5.05 12.35
C SER A 37 5.18 -4.58 11.91
N ASN A 38 5.09 -3.53 11.10
CA ASN A 38 3.83 -2.92 10.71
C ASN A 38 3.16 -3.69 9.56
N ARG A 39 1.84 -3.84 9.63
CA ARG A 39 1.00 -4.55 8.65
C ARG A 39 -0.14 -3.69 8.10
N THR A 40 -0.08 -2.38 8.32
CA THR A 40 -1.12 -1.43 7.90
C THR A 40 -0.57 -0.27 7.08
N LEU A 41 0.75 -0.08 7.06
CA LEU A 41 1.40 0.98 6.30
C LEU A 41 1.44 0.60 4.81
N LEU A 42 0.80 1.44 4.01
CA LEU A 42 0.63 1.29 2.57
C LEU A 42 1.64 2.16 1.79
N SER A 43 2.01 3.31 2.35
CA SER A 43 2.96 4.24 1.75
C SER A 43 3.92 4.84 2.76
N LEU A 44 5.20 4.87 2.39
CA LEU A 44 6.26 5.56 3.10
C LEU A 44 6.97 6.50 2.15
N SER A 45 7.16 7.74 2.56
CA SER A 45 7.98 8.71 1.83
C SER A 45 8.91 9.44 2.79
N PHE A 46 10.15 9.62 2.39
CA PHE A 46 11.13 10.39 3.16
C PHE A 46 12.13 11.04 2.22
N GLU A 47 12.66 12.17 2.65
CA GLU A 47 13.59 13.02 1.90
C GLU A 47 14.29 13.86 2.96
N ASP A 48 15.61 13.83 3.00
CA ASP A 48 16.36 14.50 4.06
C ASP A 48 16.38 16.00 3.80
N ALA A 49 16.06 16.78 4.82
CA ALA A 49 16.18 18.23 4.74
C ALA A 49 17.59 18.69 4.33
N LYS A 50 18.64 17.92 4.65
CA LYS A 50 20.01 18.25 4.27
C LYS A 50 20.35 18.00 2.80
N SER A 51 19.68 17.06 2.12
CA SER A 51 19.96 16.83 0.69
C SER A 51 19.55 18.04 -0.17
N ALA A 52 18.55 18.80 0.29
CA ALA A 52 18.12 20.04 -0.33
C ALA A 52 19.08 21.24 -0.11
N LEU A 53 19.94 21.20 0.92
CA LEU A 53 20.81 22.31 1.31
C LEU A 53 22.26 22.18 0.84
N ASP A 54 22.78 20.96 0.71
CA ASP A 54 24.22 20.72 0.53
C ASP A 54 24.56 19.92 -0.75
N GLY A 55 23.60 19.80 -1.67
CA GLY A 55 23.79 19.34 -3.05
C GLY A 55 24.28 17.90 -3.30
N ALA A 56 24.75 17.14 -2.29
CA ALA A 56 25.46 15.89 -2.61
C ALA A 56 25.52 14.80 -1.52
N LYS A 57 24.54 14.68 -0.62
CA LYS A 57 24.46 13.50 0.27
C LYS A 57 23.13 12.79 0.15
N HIS A 58 23.09 11.80 -0.74
CA HIS A 58 21.98 10.86 -0.82
C HIS A 58 21.83 10.13 0.51
N VAL A 59 20.62 10.18 1.06
CA VAL A 59 20.26 9.54 2.33
C VAL A 59 20.45 8.04 2.25
N ILE A 60 20.11 7.45 1.11
CA ILE A 60 20.14 6.02 0.87
C ILE A 60 21.37 5.66 0.04
N ASN A 61 22.19 4.78 0.61
CA ASN A 61 23.31 4.10 -0.04
C ASN A 61 23.01 2.59 -0.14
N HIS A 62 23.96 1.80 -0.67
CA HIS A 62 23.78 0.35 -0.85
C HIS A 62 23.42 -0.39 0.45
N GLY A 63 24.08 -0.06 1.57
CA GLY A 63 23.83 -0.72 2.85
C GLY A 63 22.43 -0.44 3.40
N LYS A 64 22.00 0.82 3.36
CA LYS A 64 20.66 1.25 3.78
C LYS A 64 19.58 0.67 2.87
N LEU A 65 19.83 0.62 1.57
CA LEU A 65 18.91 0.01 0.61
C LEU A 65 18.73 -1.49 0.88
N LYS A 66 19.82 -2.21 1.18
CA LYS A 66 19.76 -3.62 1.56
C LYS A 66 18.95 -3.84 2.84
N MET A 67 19.13 -2.97 3.84
CA MET A 67 18.36 -3.01 5.08
C MET A 67 16.86 -2.81 4.84
N LEU A 68 16.47 -1.77 4.07
CA LEU A 68 15.08 -1.53 3.72
C LEU A 68 14.49 -2.67 2.89
N THR A 69 15.28 -3.26 1.99
CA THR A 69 14.87 -4.42 1.19
C THR A 69 14.59 -5.63 2.07
N GLY A 70 15.49 -5.97 3.00
CA GLY A 70 15.27 -7.08 3.93
C GLY A 70 14.04 -6.87 4.83
N ALA A 71 13.76 -5.63 5.23
CA ALA A 71 12.52 -5.33 5.94
C ALA A 71 11.27 -5.53 5.05
N LEU A 72 11.35 -5.17 3.76
CA LEU A 72 10.28 -5.36 2.78
C LEU A 72 10.04 -6.81 2.37
N GLU A 73 11.02 -7.69 2.54
CA GLU A 73 10.82 -9.14 2.36
C GLU A 73 9.79 -9.67 3.36
N HIS A 74 9.78 -9.14 4.59
CA HIS A 74 8.80 -9.49 5.63
C HIS A 74 7.53 -8.64 5.59
N ASN A 75 7.59 -7.43 5.04
CA ASN A 75 6.43 -6.55 4.92
C ASN A 75 5.55 -6.95 3.72
N THR A 76 4.27 -7.22 3.97
CA THR A 76 3.33 -7.64 2.92
C THR A 76 2.33 -6.57 2.50
N THR A 77 2.47 -5.34 2.99
CA THR A 77 1.41 -4.30 2.90
C THR A 77 1.86 -3.00 2.27
N LEU A 78 3.14 -2.65 2.36
CA LEU A 78 3.70 -1.45 1.75
C LEU A 78 3.68 -1.60 0.23
N ARG A 79 2.99 -0.67 -0.43
CA ARG A 79 2.83 -0.64 -1.90
C ARG A 79 3.62 0.51 -2.52
N HIS A 80 3.91 1.56 -1.75
CA HIS A 80 4.67 2.71 -2.22
C HIS A 80 5.80 3.09 -1.26
N LEU A 81 7.01 3.20 -1.79
CA LEU A 81 8.16 3.73 -1.08
C LEU A 81 8.80 4.82 -1.94
N ARG A 82 8.96 6.02 -1.40
CA ARG A 82 9.59 7.15 -2.11
C ARG A 82 10.74 7.72 -1.29
N PHE A 83 11.91 7.82 -1.90
CA PHE A 83 13.09 8.39 -1.29
C PHE A 83 14.08 8.88 -2.34
N GLU A 84 15.06 9.67 -1.89
CA GLU A 84 16.21 10.05 -2.71
C GLU A 84 17.33 9.03 -2.60
N ALA A 85 17.59 8.38 -3.72
CA ALA A 85 18.58 7.31 -3.87
C ALA A 85 19.86 7.88 -4.48
N ALA A 86 21.02 7.38 -4.07
CA ALA A 86 22.26 7.61 -4.81
C ALA A 86 22.16 7.09 -6.26
N PRO A 87 22.75 7.80 -7.24
CA PRO A 87 22.81 7.31 -8.62
C PRO A 87 23.55 5.96 -8.66
N GLY A 88 23.04 5.04 -9.49
CA GLY A 88 23.63 3.70 -9.65
C GLY A 88 23.17 2.65 -8.61
N LEU A 89 22.21 2.97 -7.74
CA LEU A 89 21.66 1.98 -6.81
C LEU A 89 20.78 0.93 -7.52
N ASP A 90 21.09 -0.35 -7.28
CA ASP A 90 20.26 -1.46 -7.73
C ASP A 90 19.02 -1.61 -6.84
N CYS A 91 17.89 -1.08 -7.31
CA CYS A 91 16.61 -1.15 -6.61
C CYS A 91 15.74 -2.35 -7.03
N ARG A 92 16.24 -3.30 -7.84
CA ARG A 92 15.41 -4.38 -8.41
C ARG A 92 14.73 -5.24 -7.35
N ALA A 93 15.47 -5.66 -6.33
CA ALA A 93 14.94 -6.48 -5.23
C ALA A 93 13.86 -5.73 -4.43
N LEU A 94 14.10 -4.46 -4.11
CA LEU A 94 13.13 -3.60 -3.44
C LEU A 94 11.87 -3.41 -4.28
N LEU A 95 12.01 -3.13 -5.57
CA LEU A 95 10.89 -2.98 -6.50
C LEU A 95 10.09 -4.28 -6.65
N ALA A 96 10.76 -5.44 -6.63
CA ALA A 96 10.10 -6.74 -6.66
C ALA A 96 9.23 -6.96 -5.41
N CYS A 97 9.70 -6.58 -4.22
CA CYS A 97 8.90 -6.64 -2.99
C CYS A 97 7.66 -5.76 -3.07
N LEU A 98 7.79 -4.51 -3.51
CA LEU A 98 6.65 -3.61 -3.68
C LEU A 98 5.67 -4.12 -4.73
N LYS A 99 6.17 -4.68 -5.83
CA LYS A 99 5.34 -5.30 -6.88
C LYS A 99 4.56 -6.49 -6.30
N ARG A 100 5.20 -7.39 -5.57
CA ARG A 100 4.56 -8.52 -4.87
C ARG A 100 3.40 -8.04 -4.00
N ASN A 101 3.61 -6.98 -3.21
CA ASN A 101 2.57 -6.44 -2.33
C ASN A 101 1.39 -5.85 -3.12
N ARG A 102 1.65 -5.14 -4.23
CA ARG A 102 0.59 -4.61 -5.10
C ARG A 102 -0.22 -5.71 -5.77
N GLU A 103 0.44 -6.74 -6.31
CA GLU A 103 -0.25 -7.88 -6.91
C GLU A 103 -1.12 -8.63 -5.88
N ALA A 104 -0.60 -8.84 -4.67
CA ALA A 104 -1.36 -9.46 -3.58
C ALA A 104 -2.60 -8.63 -3.20
N PHE A 105 -2.50 -7.29 -3.19
CA PHE A 105 -3.63 -6.40 -2.97
C PHE A 105 -4.69 -6.51 -4.08
N LYS A 106 -4.28 -6.51 -5.36
CA LYS A 106 -5.23 -6.66 -6.47
C LYS A 106 -5.95 -8.00 -6.43
N ALA A 107 -5.22 -9.07 -6.12
CA ALA A 107 -5.78 -10.40 -5.94
C ALA A 107 -6.78 -10.45 -4.76
N SER A 108 -6.47 -9.77 -3.64
CA SER A 108 -7.39 -9.75 -2.49
C SER A 108 -8.67 -8.98 -2.78
N VAL A 109 -8.61 -7.88 -3.54
CA VAL A 109 -9.79 -7.14 -4.00
C VAL A 109 -10.68 -8.03 -4.88
N LEU A 110 -10.11 -8.68 -5.89
CA LEU A 110 -10.87 -9.60 -6.75
C LEU A 110 -11.51 -10.74 -5.97
N ARG A 111 -10.74 -11.38 -5.09
CA ARG A 111 -11.25 -12.44 -4.22
C ARG A 111 -12.43 -11.96 -3.38
N ALA A 112 -12.34 -10.75 -2.81
CA ALA A 112 -13.42 -10.18 -2.02
C ALA A 112 -14.69 -9.90 -2.86
N MET A 113 -14.54 -9.44 -4.11
CA MET A 113 -15.67 -9.21 -5.02
C MET A 113 -16.36 -10.51 -5.46
N LEU A 114 -15.57 -11.55 -5.77
CA LEU A 114 -16.15 -12.83 -6.15
C LEU A 114 -16.90 -13.46 -4.97
N ASN A 115 -16.35 -13.36 -3.76
CA ASN A 115 -17.03 -13.82 -2.55
C ASN A 115 -18.33 -13.06 -2.26
N SER A 116 -18.41 -11.76 -2.56
CA SER A 116 -19.65 -10.98 -2.38
C SER A 116 -20.68 -11.22 -3.48
N SER A 117 -20.27 -11.69 -4.66
CA SER A 117 -21.16 -11.93 -5.81
C SER A 117 -22.18 -13.07 -5.63
N GLY A 118 -22.08 -13.87 -4.56
CA GLY A 118 -22.99 -15.00 -4.30
C GLY A 118 -22.83 -16.19 -5.25
N HIS A 119 -22.03 -16.07 -6.31
CA HIS A 119 -21.76 -17.16 -7.24
C HIS A 119 -20.74 -18.15 -6.69
N ARG A 120 -21.13 -19.43 -6.62
CA ARG A 120 -20.26 -20.52 -6.14
C ARG A 120 -19.43 -21.07 -7.31
N LEU A 121 -18.25 -20.50 -7.51
CA LEU A 121 -17.24 -21.05 -8.41
C LEU A 121 -16.54 -22.26 -7.75
N SER A 122 -16.03 -23.20 -8.55
CA SER A 122 -15.05 -24.18 -8.06
C SER A 122 -13.78 -23.46 -7.60
N ASN A 123 -13.09 -23.97 -6.58
CA ASN A 123 -11.86 -23.38 -6.05
C ASN A 123 -10.80 -23.17 -7.14
N ASP A 124 -10.65 -24.11 -8.07
CA ASP A 124 -9.66 -24.02 -9.15
C ASP A 124 -9.96 -22.87 -10.11
N LEU A 125 -11.24 -22.72 -10.50
CA LEU A 125 -11.69 -21.61 -11.36
C LEU A 125 -11.60 -20.28 -10.63
N PHE A 126 -11.91 -20.29 -9.33
CA PHE A 126 -11.83 -19.12 -8.47
C PHE A 126 -10.40 -18.60 -8.39
N ASP A 127 -9.44 -19.47 -8.04
CA ASP A 127 -8.04 -19.10 -7.93
C ASP A 127 -7.46 -18.71 -9.30
N HIS A 128 -7.84 -19.41 -10.38
CA HIS A 128 -7.44 -19.02 -11.73
C HIS A 128 -7.92 -17.60 -12.09
N LEU A 129 -9.18 -17.28 -11.78
CA LEU A 129 -9.76 -15.98 -12.11
C LEU A 129 -9.15 -14.86 -11.25
N VAL A 130 -8.90 -15.12 -9.96
CA VAL A 130 -8.16 -14.20 -9.09
C VAL A 130 -6.75 -13.97 -9.62
N GLU A 131 -6.01 -15.03 -9.95
CA GLU A 131 -4.62 -14.94 -10.38
C GLU A 131 -4.46 -14.26 -11.75
N LYS A 132 -5.32 -14.59 -12.72
CA LYS A 132 -5.27 -14.01 -14.06
C LYS A 132 -5.91 -12.63 -14.09
N GLY A 133 -7.06 -12.46 -13.44
CA GLY A 133 -7.78 -11.20 -13.39
C GLY A 133 -6.97 -10.09 -12.73
N ALA A 134 -6.24 -10.39 -11.66
CA ALA A 134 -5.44 -9.39 -10.93
C ALA A 134 -4.36 -8.74 -11.81
N ARG A 135 -3.91 -9.45 -12.86
CA ARG A 135 -2.89 -8.96 -13.80
C ARG A 135 -3.40 -7.83 -14.69
N TYR A 136 -4.71 -7.77 -14.93
CA TYR A 136 -5.35 -6.75 -15.77
C TYR A 136 -5.84 -5.54 -14.98
N LEU A 137 -5.87 -5.63 -13.65
CA LEU A 137 -6.19 -4.51 -12.78
C LEU A 137 -4.95 -3.64 -12.57
N ASP A 138 -5.12 -2.33 -12.71
CA ASP A 138 -4.22 -1.39 -12.07
C ASP A 138 -4.62 -1.17 -10.60
N GLU A 139 -3.71 -0.57 -9.83
CA GLU A 139 -3.91 -0.36 -8.41
C GLU A 139 -5.02 0.66 -8.08
N GLY A 140 -5.21 1.68 -8.93
CA GLY A 140 -6.27 2.66 -8.79
C GLY A 140 -7.65 2.05 -9.02
N ASP A 141 -7.78 1.23 -10.05
CA ASP A 141 -9.02 0.49 -10.33
C ASP A 141 -9.34 -0.52 -9.23
N ALA A 142 -8.34 -1.24 -8.72
CA ALA A 142 -8.54 -2.11 -7.56
C ALA A 142 -9.01 -1.34 -6.31
N LEU A 143 -8.49 -0.13 -6.06
CA LEU A 143 -8.96 0.71 -4.95
C LEU A 143 -10.41 1.16 -5.15
N ARG A 144 -10.79 1.60 -6.35
CA ARG A 144 -12.17 1.99 -6.68
C ARG A 144 -13.13 0.82 -6.49
N LEU A 145 -12.79 -0.33 -7.05
CA LEU A 145 -13.57 -1.56 -6.92
C LEU A 145 -13.70 -2.01 -5.46
N SER A 146 -12.63 -1.91 -4.67
CA SER A 146 -12.69 -2.19 -3.24
C SER A 146 -13.66 -1.25 -2.49
N SER A 147 -13.70 0.04 -2.86
CA SER A 147 -14.63 1.02 -2.27
C SER A 147 -16.08 0.66 -2.61
N VAL A 148 -16.35 0.46 -3.91
CA VAL A 148 -17.69 0.09 -4.40
C VAL A 148 -18.17 -1.21 -3.78
N ASN A 149 -17.31 -2.23 -3.70
CA ASN A 149 -17.66 -3.51 -3.08
C ASN A 149 -17.98 -3.36 -1.59
N LYS A 150 -17.23 -2.51 -0.87
CA LYS A 150 -17.51 -2.22 0.54
C LYS A 150 -18.84 -1.52 0.72
N GLU A 151 -19.13 -0.50 -0.10
CA GLU A 151 -20.40 0.22 -0.07
C GLU A 151 -21.59 -0.71 -0.37
N ALA A 152 -21.46 -1.60 -1.35
CA ALA A 152 -22.47 -2.59 -1.68
C ALA A 152 -22.71 -3.59 -0.53
N LEU A 153 -21.65 -4.04 0.13
CA LEU A 153 -21.74 -4.93 1.30
C LEU A 153 -22.41 -4.22 2.49
N ASP A 154 -22.02 -2.98 2.77
CA ASP A 154 -22.62 -2.18 3.84
C ASP A 154 -24.12 -1.93 3.57
N ALA A 155 -24.51 -1.75 2.30
CA ALA A 155 -25.90 -1.62 1.90
C ALA A 155 -26.69 -2.93 2.07
N SER A 156 -26.13 -4.09 1.72
CA SER A 156 -26.80 -5.38 1.89
C SER A 156 -27.05 -5.74 3.36
N HIS A 157 -26.14 -5.32 4.26
CA HIS A 157 -26.32 -5.48 5.70
C HIS A 157 -27.36 -4.53 6.32
N ARG A 158 -27.74 -3.43 5.64
CA ARG A 158 -28.76 -2.48 6.10
C ARG A 158 -30.18 -2.84 5.63
N LEU A 159 -30.32 -3.75 4.67
CA LEU A 159 -31.63 -4.25 4.26
C LEU A 159 -32.17 -5.19 5.35
N PRO A 160 -33.43 -5.00 5.80
CA PRO A 160 -34.07 -5.99 6.68
C PRO A 160 -34.05 -7.34 5.97
N ARG A 161 -33.65 -8.40 6.68
CA ARG A 161 -34.05 -9.75 6.23
C ARG A 161 -35.56 -9.73 6.20
N GLU A 162 -36.15 -9.89 5.02
CA GLU A 162 -37.56 -10.27 4.94
C GLU A 162 -37.67 -11.65 5.60
N ASP A 163 -37.88 -11.64 6.91
CA ASP A 163 -38.35 -12.80 7.63
C ASP A 163 -39.68 -13.16 6.98
N GLY A 164 -39.67 -14.28 6.26
CA GLY A 164 -40.83 -14.85 5.62
C GLY A 164 -41.92 -15.11 6.65
N ALA A 165 -42.80 -14.12 6.80
CA ALA A 165 -44.13 -14.31 7.34
C ALA A 165 -44.98 -14.95 6.24
N SER A 166 -44.91 -16.27 6.12
CA SER A 166 -45.99 -17.05 5.51
C SER A 166 -46.68 -17.85 6.61
N LYS A 167 -47.94 -17.43 6.85
CA LYS A 167 -48.96 -18.12 7.63
C LYS A 167 -49.32 -19.47 7.03
#